data_AF-A0A9P8FKU8-F1
#
_entry.id   AF-A0A9P8FKU8-F1
#
_cell.length_a   1.000
_cell.length_b   1.000
_cell.length_c   1.000
_cell.angle_alpha   90.00
_cell.angle_beta   90.00
_cell.angle_gamma   90.00
#
_symmetry.space_group_name_H-M   'P 1'
#
loop_
_entity.id
_entity.type
_entity.pdbx_description
1 polymer ?
#
loop_
_entity_poly.entity_id
_entity_poly.type
_entity_poly.pdbx_seq_one_letter_code
_entity_poly.pdbx_strand_id
1 'polypeptide(L)'
;MPPNSAHGKLDSEETNAAAWQATRGAVTGAARWGIYSAVAAGIAYAYSPVYRGLTVQFKVFLQMSGMIFGSVVEADERLRIYGEQSRRQKVMARDAAVWRKYEEEFESLGIPGIASEARAKREQQQEK
;
A
#
# COMPACT_ATOMS: atom_id res chain seq x y z
N MET A 1 -10.61 2.91 37.83
CA MET A 1 -11.16 3.60 36.65
C MET A 1 -10.07 3.59 35.59
N PRO A 2 -10.21 2.88 34.46
CA PRO A 2 -9.18 2.88 33.42
C PRO A 2 -9.15 4.23 32.68
N PRO A 3 -7.98 4.77 32.32
CA PRO A 3 -7.88 6.02 31.58
C PRO A 3 -8.35 5.85 30.12
N ASN A 4 -9.27 6.71 29.71
CA ASN A 4 -9.76 6.87 28.35
C ASN A 4 -8.71 7.53 27.45
N SER A 5 -8.76 7.15 26.17
CA SER A 5 -8.22 7.88 25.00
C SER A 5 -6.77 7.58 24.57
N ALA A 6 -6.49 6.30 24.27
CA ALA A 6 -5.46 5.97 23.28
C ALA A 6 -6.00 6.17 21.84
N HIS A 7 -6.52 7.36 21.52
CA HIS A 7 -6.61 7.79 20.12
C HIS A 7 -5.24 8.38 19.77
N GLY A 8 -4.38 7.52 19.21
CA GLY A 8 -3.07 7.90 18.74
C GLY A 8 -3.16 9.14 17.86
N LYS A 9 -2.40 10.16 18.22
CA LYS A 9 -2.02 11.23 17.29
C LYS A 9 -1.31 10.55 16.13
N LEU A 10 -2.06 10.21 15.08
CA LEU A 10 -1.48 9.98 13.77
C LEU A 10 -0.85 11.31 13.39
N ASP A 11 0.44 11.26 13.08
CA ASP A 11 1.19 12.40 12.61
C ASP A 11 0.41 13.04 11.45
N SER A 12 0.00 14.29 11.65
CA SER A 12 -0.86 15.01 10.70
C SER A 12 -0.16 15.16 9.35
N GLU A 13 1.17 15.13 9.34
CA GLU A 13 1.99 15.23 8.14
C GLU A 13 2.02 13.90 7.35
N GLU A 14 2.18 12.76 8.04
CA GLU A 14 2.08 11.43 7.41
C GLU A 14 0.66 11.14 6.90
N THR A 15 -0.37 11.55 7.65
CA THR A 15 -1.77 11.39 7.23
C THR A 15 -2.09 12.25 6.01
N ASN A 16 -1.58 13.48 5.95
CA ASN A 16 -1.75 14.38 4.82
C ASN A 16 -0.97 13.90 3.58
N ALA A 17 0.25 13.40 3.75
CA ALA A 17 1.03 12.81 2.66
C ALA A 17 0.38 11.52 2.11
N ALA A 18 -0.17 10.68 2.98
CA ALA A 18 -0.92 9.49 2.59
C ALA A 18 -2.21 9.84 1.83
N ALA A 19 -2.96 10.85 2.31
CA ALA A 19 -4.14 11.36 1.62
C ALA A 19 -3.78 11.89 0.23
N TRP A 20 -2.69 12.65 0.10
CA TRP A 20 -2.23 13.20 -1.18
C TRP A 20 -1.86 12.11 -2.20
N GLN A 21 -1.16 11.05 -1.77
CA GLN A 21 -0.82 9.93 -2.64
C GLN A 21 -2.06 9.12 -3.05
N ALA A 22 -3.02 8.94 -2.14
CA ALA A 22 -4.29 8.31 -2.45
C ALA A 22 -5.11 9.13 -3.46
N THR A 23 -5.17 10.45 -3.32
CA THR A 23 -5.86 11.34 -4.28
C THR A 23 -5.25 11.24 -5.67
N ARG A 24 -3.92 11.23 -5.80
CA ARG A 24 -3.26 11.06 -7.11
C ARG A 24 -3.53 9.67 -7.72
N GLY A 25 -3.56 8.63 -6.90
CA GLY A 25 -3.95 7.28 -7.32
C GLY A 25 -5.40 7.21 -7.81
N ALA A 26 -6.33 7.84 -7.10
CA ALA A 26 -7.74 7.89 -7.48
C ALA A 26 -7.96 8.67 -8.78
N VAL A 27 -7.29 9.81 -8.96
CA VAL A 27 -7.39 10.62 -10.18
C VAL A 27 -6.84 9.86 -11.38
N THR A 28 -5.69 9.19 -11.24
CA THR A 28 -5.10 8.40 -12.33
C THR A 28 -5.92 7.16 -12.69
N GLY A 29 -6.49 6.48 -11.70
CA GLY A 29 -7.41 5.36 -11.91
C GLY A 29 -8.71 5.79 -12.59
N ALA A 30 -9.35 6.85 -12.11
CA ALA A 30 -10.57 7.39 -12.70
C ALA A 30 -10.35 7.91 -14.13
N ALA A 31 -9.22 8.58 -14.39
CA ALA A 31 -8.88 9.07 -15.73
C ALA A 31 -8.69 7.90 -16.71
N ARG A 32 -7.91 6.88 -16.33
CA ARG A 32 -7.63 5.73 -17.21
C ARG A 32 -8.89 4.94 -17.53
N TRP A 33 -9.71 4.64 -16.52
CA TRP A 33 -10.96 3.90 -16.72
C TRP A 33 -12.07 4.74 -17.35
N GLY A 34 -12.11 6.04 -17.10
CA GLY A 34 -13.00 6.98 -17.77
C GLY A 34 -12.76 7.05 -19.28
N ILE A 35 -11.50 6.97 -19.72
CA ILE A 35 -11.16 6.89 -21.15
C ILE A 35 -11.63 5.54 -21.73
N TYR A 36 -11.37 4.42 -21.05
CA TYR A 36 -11.81 3.11 -21.53
C TYR A 36 -13.33 2.99 -21.64
N SER A 37 -14.08 3.49 -20.65
CA SER A 37 -15.54 3.49 -20.70
C SER A 37 -16.08 4.43 -21.78
N ALA A 38 -15.44 5.57 -22.02
CA ALA A 38 -15.80 6.47 -23.12
C ALA A 38 -15.59 5.81 -24.49
N VAL A 39 -14.48 5.08 -24.68
CA VAL A 39 -14.22 4.31 -25.91
C VAL A 39 -15.27 3.22 -26.07
N ALA A 40 -15.60 2.47 -25.01
CA ALA A 40 -16.64 1.44 -25.05
C ALA A 40 -18.01 2.03 -25.39
N ALA A 41 -18.35 3.20 -24.83
CA ALA A 41 -19.58 3.93 -25.16
C ALA A 41 -19.60 4.39 -26.63
N GLY A 42 -18.46 4.80 -27.19
CA GLY A 42 -18.31 5.15 -28.60
C GLY A 42 -18.53 3.94 -29.52
N ILE A 43 -17.94 2.79 -29.19
CA ILE A 43 -18.14 1.53 -29.93
C ILE A 43 -19.62 1.10 -29.85
N ALA A 44 -20.22 1.16 -28.66
CA ALA A 44 -21.62 0.82 -28.46
C ALA A 44 -22.55 1.72 -29.29
N TYR A 45 -22.27 3.02 -29.37
CA TYR A 45 -23.04 3.96 -30.19
C TYR A 45 -22.93 3.68 -31.69
N ALA A 46 -21.73 3.32 -32.18
CA ALA A 46 -21.52 2.99 -33.59
C ALA A 46 -22.25 1.71 -34.01
N TYR A 47 -22.09 0.63 -33.24
CA TYR A 47 -22.56 -0.70 -33.66
C TYR A 47 -23.96 -1.06 -33.17
N SER A 48 -24.43 -0.53 -32.03
CA SER A 48 -25.70 -0.94 -31.45
C SER A 48 -26.82 0.06 -31.73
N PRO A 49 -27.84 -0.27 -32.54
CA PRO A 49 -29.03 0.58 -32.71
C PRO A 49 -29.80 0.76 -31.39
N VAL A 50 -29.69 -0.20 -30.46
CA VAL A 50 -30.27 -0.11 -29.11
C VAL A 50 -29.60 1.01 -28.30
N TYR A 51 -28.29 1.16 -28.39
CA TYR A 51 -27.55 2.20 -27.67
C TYR A 51 -27.84 3.62 -28.20
N ARG A 52 -28.17 3.75 -29.50
CA ARG A 52 -28.58 5.04 -30.09
C ARG A 52 -29.93 5.51 -29.56
N GLY A 53 -30.87 4.58 -29.37
CA GLY A 53 -32.21 4.85 -28.80
C GLY A 53 -32.24 5.05 -27.28
N LEU A 54 -31.12 4.83 -26.58
CA LEU A 54 -31.04 4.99 -25.13
C LEU A 54 -31.11 6.46 -24.70
N THR A 55 -31.75 6.72 -23.56
CA THR A 55 -31.84 8.06 -22.97
C THR A 55 -30.46 8.56 -22.51
N VAL A 56 -30.29 9.88 -22.43
CA VAL A 56 -29.04 10.50 -21.96
C VAL A 56 -28.69 10.03 -20.54
N GLN A 57 -29.69 9.90 -19.66
CA GLN A 57 -29.51 9.37 -18.30
C GLN A 57 -28.88 7.98 -18.29
N PHE A 58 -29.35 7.08 -19.15
CA PHE A 58 -28.84 5.71 -19.21
C PHE A 58 -27.41 5.64 -19.77
N LYS A 59 -27.05 6.56 -20.69
CA LYS A 59 -25.68 6.67 -21.21
C LYS A 59 -24.71 7.15 -20.14
N VAL A 60 -25.11 8.17 -19.37
CA VAL A 60 -24.32 8.66 -18.22
C VAL A 60 -24.20 7.57 -17.16
N PHE A 61 -25.28 6.83 -16.87
CA PHE A 61 -25.23 5.70 -15.97
C PHE A 61 -24.18 4.67 -16.40
N LEU A 62 -24.20 4.24 -17.67
CA LEU A 62 -23.21 3.28 -18.19
C LEU A 62 -21.77 3.82 -18.11
N GLN A 63 -21.57 5.11 -18.39
CA GLN A 63 -20.26 5.77 -18.27
C GLN A 63 -19.77 5.75 -16.82
N MET A 64 -20.63 6.12 -15.86
CA MET A 64 -20.32 6.13 -14.44
C MET A 64 -20.07 4.70 -13.92
N SER A 65 -20.88 3.72 -14.35
CA SER A 65 -20.68 2.31 -13.99
C SER A 65 -19.33 1.79 -14.45
N GLY A 66 -18.88 2.13 -15.66
CA GLY A 66 -17.54 1.78 -16.14
C GLY A 66 -16.43 2.40 -15.30
N MET A 67 -16.58 3.66 -14.89
CA MET A 67 -15.61 4.33 -14.01
C MET A 67 -15.57 3.73 -12.60
N ILE A 68 -16.74 3.46 -12.00
CA ILE A 68 -16.84 2.83 -10.67
C ILE A 68 -16.24 1.44 -10.71
N PHE A 69 -16.62 0.61 -11.69
CA PHE A 69 -16.06 -0.72 -11.86
C PHE A 69 -14.53 -0.68 -11.99
N GLY A 70 -14.02 0.21 -12.85
CA GLY A 70 -12.58 0.40 -13.02
C GLY A 70 -11.86 0.83 -11.74
N SER A 71 -12.49 1.68 -10.93
CA SER A 71 -11.94 2.12 -9.65
C SER A 71 -11.83 0.98 -8.63
N VAL A 72 -12.81 0.07 -8.60
CA VAL A 72 -12.79 -1.10 -7.70
C VAL A 72 -11.69 -2.06 -8.12
N VAL A 73 -11.57 -2.35 -9.42
CA VAL A 73 -10.53 -3.25 -9.94
C VAL A 73 -9.13 -2.76 -9.60
N GLU A 74 -8.84 -1.48 -9.81
CA GLU A 74 -7.54 -0.88 -9.48
C GLU A 74 -7.28 -0.85 -7.97
N ALA A 75 -8.32 -0.61 -7.16
CA ALA A 75 -8.22 -0.67 -5.70
C ALA A 75 -7.88 -2.07 -5.21
N ASP A 76 -8.50 -3.11 -5.77
CA ASP A 76 -8.26 -4.51 -5.43
C ASP A 76 -6.83 -4.95 -5.80
N GLU A 77 -6.34 -4.54 -6.97
CA GLU A 77 -4.96 -4.81 -7.39
C GLU A 77 -3.94 -4.17 -6.43
N ARG A 78 -4.16 -2.91 -6.05
CA ARG A 78 -3.31 -2.21 -5.07
C ARG A 78 -3.36 -2.85 -3.69
N LEU A 79 -4.54 -3.28 -3.23
CA LEU A 79 -4.71 -3.99 -1.96
C LEU A 79 -3.95 -5.32 -1.96
N ARG A 80 -4.01 -6.06 -3.06
CA ARG A 80 -3.29 -7.33 -3.20
C ARG A 80 -1.78 -7.14 -3.12
N ILE A 81 -1.23 -6.19 -3.90
CA ILE A 81 0.20 -5.86 -3.89
C ILE A 81 0.65 -5.42 -2.49
N TYR A 82 -0.13 -4.59 -1.81
CA TYR A 82 0.16 -4.17 -0.45
C TYR A 82 0.13 -5.34 0.54
N GLY A 83 -0.84 -6.25 0.41
CA GLY A 83 -0.96 -7.43 1.27
C GLY A 83 0.26 -8.35 1.19
N GLU A 84 0.80 -8.57 -0.01
CA GLU A 84 2.01 -9.37 -0.22
C GLU A 84 3.25 -8.69 0.37
N GLN A 85 3.38 -7.37 0.20
CA GLN A 85 4.49 -6.61 0.79
C GLN A 85 4.41 -6.55 2.32
N SER A 86 3.22 -6.33 2.88
CA SER A 86 2.99 -6.27 4.32
C SER A 86 3.31 -7.61 4.99
N ARG A 87 3.00 -8.73 4.34
CA ARG A 87 3.40 -10.06 4.84
C ARG A 87 4.92 -10.22 4.90
N ARG A 88 5.64 -9.83 3.84
CA ARG A 88 7.11 -9.92 3.81
C ARG A 88 7.77 -9.04 4.88
N GLN A 89 7.25 -7.83 5.08
CA GLN A 89 7.75 -6.93 6.13
C GLN A 89 7.50 -7.50 7.54
N LYS A 90 6.32 -8.08 7.79
CA LYS A 90 6.01 -8.72 9.08
C LYS A 90 6.89 -9.93 9.36
N VAL A 91 7.22 -10.72 8.34
CA VAL A 91 8.16 -11.85 8.47
C VAL A 91 9.56 -11.33 8.84
N MET A 92 10.09 -10.37 8.08
CA MET A 92 11.41 -9.78 8.37
C MET A 92 11.48 -9.14 9.76
N ALA A 93 10.41 -8.46 10.21
CA ALA A 93 10.34 -7.86 11.53
C ALA A 93 10.30 -8.91 12.65
N ARG A 94 9.60 -10.03 12.45
CA ARG A 94 9.63 -11.16 13.41
C ARG A 94 11.00 -11.80 13.48
N ASP A 95 11.64 -12.05 12.35
CA ASP A 95 12.96 -12.68 12.31
C ASP A 95 14.02 -11.80 12.97
N ALA A 96 13.96 -10.48 12.75
CA ALA A 96 14.84 -9.52 13.45
C ALA A 96 14.60 -9.48 14.97
N ALA A 97 13.35 -9.60 15.43
CA ALA A 97 13.04 -9.64 16.85
C ALA A 97 13.53 -10.94 17.52
N VAL A 98 13.43 -12.06 16.80
CA VAL A 98 13.98 -13.36 17.24
C VAL A 98 15.51 -13.29 17.31
N TRP A 99 16.16 -12.70 16.31
CA TRP A 99 17.62 -12.52 16.30
C TRP A 99 18.11 -11.68 17.50
N ARG A 100 17.42 -10.58 17.81
CA ARG A 100 17.74 -9.75 18.98
C ARG A 100 17.64 -10.51 20.30
N LYS A 101 16.66 -11.40 20.43
CA LYS A 101 16.51 -12.23 21.64
C LYS A 101 17.65 -13.22 21.81
N TYR A 102 18.12 -13.83 20.72
CA TYR A 102 19.31 -14.66 20.77
C TYR A 102 20.55 -13.86 21.16
N GLU A 103 20.74 -12.67 20.61
CA GLU A 103 21.89 -11.81 20.91
C GLU A 103 21.92 -11.39 22.40
N GLU A 104 20.77 -11.04 22.98
CA GLU A 104 20.61 -10.78 24.42
C GLU A 104 20.93 -12.01 25.29
N GLU A 105 20.49 -13.21 24.87
CA GLU A 105 20.73 -14.45 25.59
C GLU A 105 22.22 -14.85 25.56
N PHE A 106 22.89 -14.72 24.41
CA PHE A 106 24.34 -14.95 24.26
C PHE A 106 25.17 -13.99 25.11
N GLU A 107 24.78 -12.71 25.15
CA GLU A 107 25.44 -11.70 25.98
C GLU A 107 25.27 -12.02 27.48
N SER A 108 24.10 -12.51 27.90
CA SER A 108 23.85 -12.94 29.28
C SER A 108 24.65 -14.20 29.70
N LEU A 109 24.95 -15.07 28.74
CA LEU A 109 25.72 -16.32 28.96
C LEU A 109 27.25 -16.09 28.92
N GLY A 110 27.71 -14.87 28.67
CA GLY A 110 29.14 -14.52 28.64
C GLY A 110 29.91 -15.10 27.45
N ILE A 111 29.19 -15.54 26.41
CA ILE A 111 29.76 -16.07 25.17
C ILE A 111 29.83 -14.91 24.16
N PRO A 112 31.01 -14.57 23.60
CA PRO A 112 31.13 -13.44 22.69
C PRO A 112 30.29 -13.69 21.42
N GLY A 113 29.23 -12.90 21.25
CA GLY A 113 28.42 -12.90 20.03
C GLY A 113 29.15 -12.21 18.86
N ILE A 114 28.72 -12.50 17.63
CA ILE A 114 29.31 -11.95 16.38
C ILE A 114 29.37 -10.40 16.42
N ALA A 115 28.46 -9.73 17.13
CA ALA A 115 28.47 -8.29 17.33
C ALA A 115 29.63 -7.78 18.22
N SER A 116 30.03 -8.52 19.26
CA SER A 116 31.18 -8.15 20.11
C SER A 116 32.50 -8.39 19.39
N GLU A 117 32.61 -9.47 18.60
CA GLU A 117 33.76 -9.71 17.73
C GLU A 117 33.92 -8.64 16.64
N ALA A 118 32.82 -8.17 16.05
CA ALA A 118 32.83 -7.12 15.05
C ALA A 118 33.23 -5.74 15.63
N ARG A 119 32.80 -5.43 16.86
CA ARG A 119 33.24 -4.22 17.59
C ARG A 119 34.73 -4.30 17.95
N ALA A 120 35.17 -5.43 18.51
CA ALA A 120 36.57 -5.66 18.85
C ALA A 120 37.50 -5.53 17.62
N LYS A 121 37.09 -6.05 16.45
CA LYS A 121 37.83 -5.85 15.19
C LYS A 121 37.89 -4.40 14.71
N ARG A 122 36.80 -3.63 14.89
CA ARG A 122 36.77 -2.21 14.53
C ARG A 122 37.67 -1.37 15.44
N GLU A 123 37.71 -1.68 16.73
CA GLU A 123 38.58 -1.02 17.70
C GLU A 123 40.06 -1.35 17.39
N GLN A 124 40.40 -2.61 17.09
CA GLN A 124 41.75 -3.00 16.67
C GLN A 124 42.22 -2.37 15.35
N GLN A 125 41.30 -2.01 14.45
CA GLN A 125 41.62 -1.30 13.20
C GLN A 125 41.81 0.21 13.40
N GLN A 126 41.26 0.80 14.46
CA GLN A 126 41.48 2.21 14.80
C GLN A 126 42.77 2.44 15.60
N GLU A 127 43.33 1.39 16.21
CA GLU A 127 44.56 1.43 17.00
C GLU A 127 45.85 1.18 16.18
N LYS A 128 45.73 0.95 14.85
CA LYS A 128 46.84 0.86 13.90
C LYS A 128 46.90 2.06 12.98
#